data_AF-A0A1H8C257-F1
#
_entry.id   AF-A0A1H8C257-F1
#
_cell.length_a   1.000
_cell.length_b   1.000
_cell.length_c   1.000
_cell.angle_alpha   90.00
_cell.angle_beta   90.00
_cell.angle_gamma   90.00
#
_symmetry.space_group_name_H-M   'P 1'
#
loop_
_entity.id
_entity.type
_entity.pdbx_description
1 polymer ?
#
loop_
_entity_poly.entity_id
_entity_poly.type
_entity_poly.pdbx_seq_one_letter_code
_entity_poly.pdbx_strand_id
1 'polypeptide(L)'
;MVCEIYGISETCYRYLARLCADNRLIADWLLRLTHNQRNWGFGLCFLYLPNVKGFPWNHKRVYRIYRELELNMRIKPRKRLKRDRPEELTVPSTINET
;
A
#
# COMPACT_ATOMS: atom_id res chain seq x y z
N MET A 1 -33.97 -27.77 1.75
CA MET A 1 -33.60 -29.20 1.70
C MET A 1 -32.09 -29.47 1.63
N VAL A 2 -31.22 -28.56 1.13
CA VAL A 2 -29.75 -28.78 1.18
C VAL A 2 -29.17 -28.50 2.58
N CYS A 3 -29.57 -27.40 3.24
CA CYS A 3 -29.00 -27.00 4.53
C CYS A 3 -29.24 -28.00 5.68
N GLU A 4 -30.42 -28.61 5.76
CA GLU A 4 -30.73 -29.65 6.75
C GLU A 4 -29.89 -30.92 6.59
N ILE A 5 -29.64 -31.35 5.34
CA ILE A 5 -28.84 -32.55 5.04
C ILE A 5 -27.39 -32.37 5.51
N TYR A 6 -26.84 -31.15 5.40
CA TYR A 6 -25.48 -30.84 5.80
C TYR A 6 -25.35 -30.31 7.25
N GLY A 7 -26.46 -30.20 8.00
CA GLY A 7 -26.46 -29.66 9.36
C GLY A 7 -26.04 -28.20 9.47
N ILE A 8 -26.21 -27.42 8.39
CA ILE A 8 -25.82 -26.01 8.33
C ILE A 8 -27.08 -25.16 8.55
N SER A 9 -26.98 -24.11 9.40
CA SER A 9 -28.06 -23.14 9.56
C SER A 9 -28.40 -22.47 8.22
N GLU A 10 -29.69 -22.38 7.87
CA GLU A 10 -30.13 -21.68 6.66
C GLU A 10 -29.66 -20.21 6.63
N THR A 11 -29.54 -19.56 7.79
CA THR A 11 -29.04 -18.18 7.88
C THR A 11 -27.57 -18.07 7.51
N CYS A 12 -26.74 -19.04 7.89
CA CYS A 12 -25.34 -19.12 7.49
C CYS A 12 -25.19 -19.39 6.00
N TYR A 13 -26.03 -20.27 5.44
CA TYR A 13 -26.02 -20.55 4.00
C TYR A 13 -26.46 -19.36 3.16
N ARG A 14 -27.49 -18.62 3.62
CA ARG A 14 -27.99 -17.41 2.95
C ARG A 14 -27.15 -16.16 3.24
N TYR A 15 -26.18 -16.24 4.15
CA TYR A 15 -25.34 -15.10 4.50
C TYR A 15 -24.44 -14.73 3.32
N LEU A 16 -24.81 -13.68 2.62
CA LEU A 16 -23.93 -13.02 1.66
C LEU A 16 -23.11 -11.96 2.39
N ALA A 17 -21.79 -12.07 2.33
CA ALA A 17 -20.91 -11.08 2.93
C ALA A 17 -21.19 -9.70 2.33
N ARG A 18 -21.84 -8.83 3.12
CA ARG A 18 -22.24 -7.46 2.73
C ARG A 18 -21.08 -6.63 2.17
N LEU A 19 -19.86 -6.99 2.54
CA LEU A 19 -18.61 -6.32 2.17
C LEU A 19 -18.11 -6.66 0.75
N CYS A 20 -18.68 -7.66 0.07
CA CYS A 20 -18.21 -8.09 -1.25
C CYS A 20 -18.45 -7.04 -2.36
N ALA A 21 -19.59 -6.33 -2.32
CA ALA A 21 -19.88 -5.27 -3.30
C ALA A 21 -18.91 -4.07 -3.15
N ASP A 22 -18.75 -3.58 -1.92
CA ASP A 22 -17.81 -2.50 -1.61
C ASP A 22 -16.35 -2.89 -1.90
N ASN A 23 -15.95 -4.14 -1.60
CA ASN A 23 -14.59 -4.60 -1.88
C ASN A 23 -14.33 -4.61 -3.39
N ARG A 24 -15.31 -5.02 -4.20
CA ARG A 24 -15.22 -4.94 -5.66
C ARG A 24 -15.09 -3.49 -6.13
N LEU A 25 -15.82 -2.56 -5.54
CA LEU A 25 -15.70 -1.14 -5.86
C LEU A 25 -14.30 -0.59 -5.51
N ILE A 26 -13.78 -0.94 -4.33
CA ILE A 26 -12.40 -0.58 -3.94
C ILE A 26 -11.40 -1.15 -4.94
N ALA A 27 -11.54 -2.42 -5.33
CA ALA A 27 -10.65 -3.08 -6.27
C ALA A 27 -10.65 -2.41 -7.65
N ASP A 28 -11.82 -2.12 -8.21
CA ASP A 28 -11.98 -1.42 -9.49
C ASP A 28 -11.33 -0.03 -9.45
N TRP A 29 -11.53 0.73 -8.38
CA TRP A 29 -10.87 2.04 -8.21
C TRP A 29 -9.35 1.92 -8.11
N LEU A 30 -8.84 0.95 -7.35
CA LEU A 30 -7.40 0.72 -7.24
C LEU A 30 -6.80 0.35 -8.59
N LEU A 31 -7.45 -0.50 -9.38
CA LEU A 31 -7.01 -0.87 -10.73
C LEU A 31 -7.00 0.34 -11.67
N ARG A 32 -8.08 1.14 -11.68
CA ARG A 32 -8.13 2.37 -12.50
C ARG A 32 -7.01 3.34 -12.13
N LEU A 33 -6.73 3.51 -10.84
CA LEU A 33 -5.66 4.38 -10.36
C LEU A 33 -4.28 3.88 -10.78
N THR A 34 -4.00 2.58 -10.63
CA THR A 34 -2.70 2.02 -11.03
C THR A 34 -2.51 1.99 -12.54
N HIS A 35 -3.58 1.83 -13.32
CA HIS A 35 -3.54 1.97 -14.78
C HIS A 35 -3.23 3.41 -15.22
N ASN A 36 -3.90 4.40 -14.63
CA ASN A 36 -3.70 5.81 -14.98
C ASN A 36 -2.38 6.38 -14.45
N GLN A 37 -1.91 5.89 -13.30
CA GLN A 37 -0.74 6.42 -12.59
C GLN A 37 0.20 5.28 -12.17
N ARG A 38 0.92 4.72 -13.15
CA ARG A 38 1.83 3.57 -12.94
C ARG A 38 2.92 3.79 -11.89
N ASN A 39 3.26 5.03 -11.56
CA ASN A 39 4.29 5.35 -10.56
C ASN A 39 3.73 5.51 -9.15
N TRP A 40 2.40 5.43 -8.97
CA TRP A 40 1.79 5.59 -7.66
C TRP A 40 1.84 4.29 -6.87
N GLY A 41 2.47 4.34 -5.70
CA GLY A 41 2.39 3.28 -4.71
C GLY A 41 1.10 3.35 -3.89
N PHE A 42 0.89 2.35 -3.04
CA PHE A 42 -0.28 2.25 -2.17
C PHE A 42 -0.63 3.55 -1.42
N GLY A 43 0.36 4.24 -0.84
CA GLY A 43 0.10 5.47 -0.09
C GLY A 43 -0.57 6.57 -0.91
N LEU A 44 -0.12 6.77 -2.16
CA LEU A 44 -0.72 7.75 -3.07
C LEU A 44 -2.09 7.30 -3.57
N CYS A 45 -2.24 6.03 -3.91
CA CYS A 45 -3.54 5.45 -4.29
C CYS A 45 -4.55 5.60 -3.16
N PHE A 46 -4.15 5.32 -1.91
CA PHE A 46 -5.02 5.49 -0.76
C PHE A 46 -5.35 6.95 -0.50
N LEU A 47 -4.38 7.87 -0.54
CA LEU A 47 -4.61 9.30 -0.30
C LEU A 47 -5.55 9.94 -1.33
N TYR A 48 -5.55 9.46 -2.58
CA TYR A 48 -6.45 9.96 -3.61
C TYR A 48 -7.93 9.67 -3.30
N LEU A 49 -8.23 8.50 -2.73
CA LEU A 49 -9.59 8.04 -2.50
C LEU A 49 -10.41 8.94 -1.53
N PRO A 50 -9.92 9.30 -0.33
CA PRO A 50 -10.62 10.22 0.56
C PRO A 50 -10.48 11.68 0.12
N ASN A 51 -9.32 12.12 -0.39
CA ASN A 51 -9.12 13.54 -0.68
C ASN A 51 -9.78 14.02 -1.98
N VAL A 52 -9.82 13.17 -3.01
CA VAL A 52 -10.36 13.55 -4.33
C VAL A 52 -11.73 12.95 -4.56
N LYS A 53 -11.97 11.71 -4.13
CA LYS A 53 -13.25 11.02 -4.32
C LYS A 53 -14.16 11.04 -3.10
N GLY A 54 -13.67 11.47 -1.93
CA GLY A 54 -14.46 11.57 -0.72
C GLY A 54 -14.84 10.21 -0.11
N PHE A 55 -14.17 9.11 -0.48
CA PHE A 55 -14.50 7.79 0.07
C PHE A 55 -13.96 7.63 1.50
N PRO A 56 -14.82 7.37 2.51
CA PRO A 56 -14.40 7.20 3.91
C PRO A 56 -13.95 5.76 4.19
N TRP A 57 -13.15 5.17 3.30
CA TRP A 57 -12.72 3.77 3.44
C TRP A 57 -11.60 3.62 4.46
N ASN A 58 -11.68 2.56 5.27
CA ASN A 58 -10.64 2.24 6.23
C ASN A 58 -9.33 1.86 5.52
N HIS A 59 -8.23 2.50 5.92
CA HIS A 59 -6.89 2.26 5.39
C HIS A 59 -6.48 0.77 5.39
N LYS A 60 -6.71 0.05 6.50
CA LYS A 60 -6.35 -1.39 6.60
C LYS A 60 -7.14 -2.23 5.60
N ARG A 61 -8.41 -1.90 5.36
CA ARG A 61 -9.28 -2.61 4.41
C ARG A 61 -8.79 -2.41 2.97
N VAL A 62 -8.50 -1.17 2.58
CA VAL A 62 -7.99 -0.86 1.24
C VAL A 62 -6.62 -1.53 1.03
N TYR A 63 -5.75 -1.51 2.05
CA TYR A 63 -4.45 -2.18 1.98
C TYR A 63 -4.55 -3.69 1.76
N ARG A 64 -5.50 -4.36 2.41
CA ARG A 64 -5.74 -5.79 2.19
C ARG A 64 -6.08 -6.09 0.74
N ILE A 65 -7.05 -5.36 0.18
CA ILE A 65 -7.48 -5.54 -1.21
C ILE A 65 -6.34 -5.21 -2.18
N TYR A 66 -5.58 -4.14 -1.91
CA TYR A 66 -4.40 -3.78 -2.69
C TYR A 66 -3.36 -4.89 -2.75
N ARG A 67 -3.13 -5.58 -1.61
CA ARG A 67 -2.22 -6.73 -1.55
C ARG A 67 -2.79 -7.97 -2.24
N GLU A 68 -4.09 -8.22 -2.10
CA GLU A 68 -4.78 -9.34 -2.77
C GLU A 68 -4.73 -9.18 -4.31
N LEU A 69 -4.72 -7.95 -4.82
CA LEU A 69 -4.55 -7.64 -6.25
C LEU A 69 -3.08 -7.64 -6.73
N GLU A 70 -2.13 -7.93 -5.85
CA GLU A 70 -0.68 -7.96 -6.14
C GLU A 70 -0.14 -6.67 -6.79
N LEU A 71 -0.77 -5.52 -6.55
CA LEU A 71 -0.37 -4.21 -7.11
C LEU A 71 0.93 -3.64 -6.49
N ASN A 72 1.67 -4.45 -5.74
CA ASN A 72 2.87 -4.03 -5.05
C ASN A 72 4.02 -3.83 -6.04
N MET A 73 4.42 -2.58 -6.25
CA MET A 73 5.65 -2.30 -6.99
C MET A 73 6.86 -2.77 -6.18
N ARG A 74 7.78 -3.46 -6.85
CA ARG A 74 9.06 -3.83 -6.24
C ARG A 74 9.85 -2.55 -5.93
N ILE A 75 10.01 -2.25 -4.65
CA ILE A 75 10.89 -1.16 -4.20
C ILE A 75 12.33 -1.62 -4.42
N LYS A 76 13.07 -0.89 -5.25
CA LYS A 76 14.51 -1.11 -5.39
C LYS A 76 15.20 -0.54 -4.13
N PRO A 77 16.01 -1.34 -3.41
CA PRO A 77 16.74 -0.82 -2.25
C PRO A 77 17.65 0.34 -2.71
N ARG A 78 17.65 1.42 -1.93
CA ARG A 78 18.56 2.56 -2.19
C ARG A 78 19.98 2.06 -2.04
N LYS A 79 20.82 2.27 -3.06
CA LYS A 79 22.25 1.98 -2.95
C LYS A 79 22.82 2.85 -1.83
N ARG A 80 23.56 2.24 -0.91
CA ARG A 80 24.30 2.97 0.12
C ARG A 80 25.28 3.91 -0.58
N LEU A 81 25.25 5.19 -0.25
CA LEU A 81 26.26 6.15 -0.71
C LEU A 81 27.62 5.68 -0.17
N LYS A 82 28.55 5.33 -1.06
CA LYS A 82 29.95 5.19 -0.67
C LYS A 82 30.46 6.59 -0.36
N ARG A 83 30.83 6.81 0.89
CA ARG A 83 31.56 8.01 1.29
C ARG A 83 33.03 7.66 1.26
N ASP A 84 33.81 8.47 0.57
CA ASP A 84 35.26 8.37 0.66
C ASP A 84 35.69 8.70 2.09
N ARG A 85 36.80 8.11 2.52
CA ARG A 85 37.38 8.42 3.83
C ARG A 85 37.78 9.90 3.81
N PRO A 86 37.37 10.71 4.79
CA PRO A 86 37.84 12.09 4.87
C PRO A 86 39.37 12.10 4.95
N GLU A 87 40.01 13.00 4.20
CA GLU A 87 41.44 13.24 4.33
C GLU A 87 41.78 13.62 5.77
N GLU A 88 42.99 13.26 6.20
CA GLU A 88 43.45 13.61 7.54
C GLU A 88 43.49 15.13 7.67
N LEU A 89 42.87 15.66 8.73
CA LEU A 89 42.92 17.08 9.04
C LEU A 89 44.39 17.48 9.21
N THR A 90 44.86 18.38 8.35
CA THR A 90 46.19 18.99 8.53
C THR A 90 46.20 19.72 9.86
N VAL A 91 47.01 19.22 10.79
CA VAL A 91 47.23 19.90 12.07
C VAL A 91 48.23 21.03 11.79
N PRO A 92 47.87 22.30 12.03
CA PRO A 92 48.80 23.40 11.83
C PRO A 92 49.98 23.27 12.81
N SER A 93 51.18 23.52 12.30
CA SER A 93 52.44 23.48 13.04
C SER A 93 52.54 24.63 14.03
N THR A 94 51.87 25.75 13.74
CA THR A 94 51.93 26.98 14.52
C THR A 94 50.54 27.61 14.69
N ILE A 95 50.40 28.48 15.71
CA ILE A 95 49.19 29.27 15.91
C ILE A 95 49.01 30.20 14.70
N ASN A 96 47.85 30.12 14.04
CA ASN A 96 47.44 30.91 12.87
C ASN A 96 48.07 30.53 11.51
N GLU A 97 48.43 29.27 11.28
CA GLU A 97 48.61 28.76 9.91
C GLU A 97 47.26 28.45 9.24
N THR A 98 47.05 28.96 8.03
CA THR A 98 45.85 28.79 7.18
C THR A 98 46.00 27.64 6.20
#